data_AF-A0A2V8UJS7-F1
#
_entry.id   AF-A0A2V8UJS7-F1
#
_cell.length_a   1.000
_cell.length_b   1.000
_cell.length_c   1.000
_cell.angle_alpha   90.00
_cell.angle_beta   90.00
_cell.angle_gamma   90.00
#
_symmetry.space_group_name_H-M   'P 1'
#
loop_
_entity.id
_entity.type
_entity.pdbx_description
1 polymer ?
#
loop_
_entity_poly.entity_id
_entity_poly.type
_entity_poly.pdbx_seq_one_letter_code
_entity_poly.pdbx_strand_id
1 'polypeptide(L)'
;MTRILPVLLLSATPALWPQAVEYPASKHGGNYMFNYYLPPAPSTTPWAPAWSPDGKSIAVAMYGSIWKVDANIGSATELTYNSKYHSSPAWSPDGKWIAYTADDDGKSIQLEIL
;
A
#
# COMPACT_ATOMS: atom_id res chain seq x y z
N MET A 1 32.25 37.09 -52.91
CA MET A 1 31.17 37.68 -52.07
C MET A 1 30.28 36.53 -51.61
N THR A 2 30.51 36.00 -50.42
CA THR A 2 29.84 34.81 -49.89
C THR A 2 28.71 35.25 -48.96
N ARG A 3 27.45 34.94 -49.30
CA ARG A 3 26.26 35.30 -48.52
C ARG A 3 26.06 34.29 -47.39
N ILE A 4 25.98 34.76 -46.15
CA ILE A 4 25.66 33.95 -44.96
C ILE A 4 24.15 34.09 -44.72
N LEU A 5 23.43 32.98 -44.63
CA LEU A 5 22.02 32.91 -44.20
C LEU A 5 21.97 32.85 -42.67
N PRO A 6 21.03 33.56 -41.99
CA PRO A 6 20.86 33.41 -40.56
C PRO A 6 20.04 32.15 -40.25
N VAL A 7 20.52 31.34 -39.32
CA VAL A 7 19.78 30.23 -38.73
C VAL A 7 18.85 30.81 -37.67
N LEU A 8 17.53 30.67 -37.85
CA LEU A 8 16.54 30.95 -36.80
C LEU A 8 16.53 29.77 -35.81
N LEU A 9 16.93 30.01 -34.56
CA LEU A 9 16.65 29.09 -33.45
C LEU A 9 15.18 29.23 -33.05
N LEU A 10 14.36 28.21 -33.31
CA LEU A 10 13.06 28.07 -32.65
C LEU A 10 13.29 27.64 -31.20
N SER A 11 12.92 28.50 -30.25
CA SER A 11 12.77 28.11 -28.85
C SER A 11 11.49 27.26 -28.72
N ALA A 12 11.65 25.95 -28.52
CA ALA A 12 10.54 25.11 -28.12
C ALA A 12 10.18 25.43 -26.66
N THR A 13 9.00 26.01 -26.44
CA THR A 13 8.39 26.06 -25.10
C THR A 13 8.13 24.62 -24.65
N PRO A 14 8.66 24.16 -23.51
CA PRO A 14 8.31 22.84 -23.01
C PRO A 14 6.80 22.83 -22.73
N ALA A 15 6.09 21.88 -23.33
CA ALA A 15 4.71 21.63 -23.00
C ALA A 15 4.64 21.33 -21.50
N LEU A 16 3.86 22.12 -20.75
CA LEU A 16 3.55 21.82 -19.36
C LEU A 16 2.72 20.55 -19.36
N TRP A 17 3.33 19.43 -18.95
CA TRP A 17 2.59 18.22 -18.64
C TRP A 17 1.63 18.58 -17.50
N PRO A 18 0.34 18.18 -17.55
CA PRO A 18 -0.52 18.38 -16.40
C PRO A 18 0.17 17.71 -15.21
N GLN A 19 0.46 18.50 -14.18
CA GLN A 19 0.93 17.95 -12.91
C GLN A 19 -0.06 16.86 -12.51
N ALA A 20 0.47 15.68 -12.16
CA ALA A 20 -0.33 14.58 -11.67
C ALA A 20 -1.32 15.14 -10.65
N VAL A 21 -2.62 14.88 -10.85
CA VAL A 21 -3.65 15.24 -9.89
C VAL A 21 -3.18 14.65 -8.57
N GLU A 22 -2.86 15.52 -7.60
CA GLU A 22 -2.51 15.08 -6.26
C GLU A 22 -3.63 14.18 -5.78
N TYR A 23 -3.35 12.90 -5.58
CA TYR A 23 -4.28 12.01 -4.90
C TYR A 23 -4.54 12.64 -3.53
N PRO A 24 -5.81 12.90 -3.15
CA PRO A 24 -6.09 13.49 -1.86
C PRO A 24 -5.47 12.60 -0.78
N ALA A 25 -4.47 13.14 -0.09
CA ALA A 25 -3.80 12.43 0.99
C ALA A 25 -4.85 11.88 1.95
N SER A 26 -4.73 10.60 2.31
CA SER A 26 -5.60 9.95 3.28
C SER A 26 -5.74 10.84 4.51
N LYS A 27 -6.97 11.27 4.84
CA LYS A 27 -7.28 12.11 6.02
C LYS A 27 -7.12 11.35 7.36
N HIS A 28 -6.62 10.13 7.32
CA HIS A 28 -6.50 9.22 8.45
C HIS A 28 -5.04 8.76 8.44
N GLY A 29 -4.26 9.27 9.39
CA GLY A 29 -2.80 9.21 9.44
C GLY A 29 -2.26 7.79 9.28
N GLY A 30 -1.41 7.61 8.28
CA GLY A 30 -0.68 6.35 8.10
C GLY A 30 0.48 6.26 9.08
N ASN A 31 0.66 5.06 9.63
CA ASN A 31 1.90 4.63 10.30
C ASN A 31 2.96 4.28 9.24
N TYR A 32 3.27 5.22 8.33
CA TYR A 32 4.10 4.94 7.15
C TYR A 32 5.63 5.00 7.39
N MET A 33 6.10 5.04 8.65
CA MET A 33 7.53 5.32 8.88
C MET A 33 8.29 4.47 9.90
N PHE A 34 7.68 3.46 10.54
CA PHE A 34 8.47 2.56 11.39
C PHE A 34 8.31 1.11 10.94
N ASN A 35 9.39 0.62 10.31
CA ASN A 35 9.72 -0.79 10.03
C ASN A 35 9.15 -1.43 8.75
N TYR A 36 9.66 -1.01 7.59
CA TYR A 36 9.62 -1.82 6.36
C TYR A 36 10.82 -2.77 6.22
N TYR A 37 11.78 -2.75 7.14
CA TYR A 37 13.02 -3.53 7.01
C TYR A 37 12.99 -4.85 7.77
N LEU A 38 12.10 -5.02 8.75
CA LEU A 38 11.87 -6.28 9.46
C LEU A 38 10.38 -6.39 9.78
N PRO A 39 9.75 -7.56 9.56
CA PRO A 39 8.41 -7.79 10.08
C PRO A 39 8.47 -7.61 11.60
N PRO A 40 7.58 -6.80 12.21
CA PRO A 40 7.57 -6.70 13.65
C PRO A 40 7.17 -8.05 14.24
N ALA A 41 7.63 -8.31 15.47
CA ALA A 41 7.31 -9.52 16.18
C ALA A 41 5.80 -9.79 16.19
N PRO A 42 5.35 -11.06 16.16
CA PRO A 42 3.95 -11.40 16.28
C PRO A 42 3.33 -10.69 17.48
N SER A 43 2.38 -9.81 17.18
CA SER A 43 1.72 -8.95 18.13
C SER A 43 0.32 -9.49 18.38
N THR A 44 -0.08 -9.58 19.65
CA THR A 44 -1.48 -9.82 20.03
C THR A 44 -2.36 -8.60 19.79
N THR A 45 -1.76 -7.43 19.66
CA THR A 45 -2.45 -6.18 19.34
C THR A 45 -2.55 -6.02 17.83
N PRO A 46 -3.74 -5.67 17.28
CA PRO A 46 -3.88 -5.42 15.85
C PRO A 46 -3.02 -4.23 15.42
N TRP A 47 -2.30 -4.37 14.31
CA TRP A 47 -1.44 -3.33 13.75
C TRP A 47 -1.52 -3.32 12.22
N ALA A 48 -0.88 -2.31 11.59
CA ALA A 48 -0.96 -2.06 10.14
C ALA A 48 -2.41 -2.04 9.58
N PRO A 49 -3.29 -1.17 10.09
CA PRO A 49 -4.68 -1.14 9.65
C PRO A 49 -4.81 -0.64 8.20
N ALA A 50 -5.63 -1.33 7.42
CA ALA A 50 -6.02 -0.94 6.07
C ALA A 50 -7.55 -0.99 5.91
N TRP A 51 -8.15 0.14 5.58
CA TRP A 51 -9.59 0.25 5.36
C TRP A 51 -10.01 -0.40 4.05
N SER A 52 -11.15 -1.11 4.07
CA SER A 52 -11.82 -1.55 2.85
C SER A 52 -12.32 -0.33 2.06
N PRO A 53 -12.40 -0.40 0.71
CA PRO A 53 -12.84 0.74 -0.10
C PRO A 53 -14.25 1.22 0.22
N ASP A 54 -15.12 0.32 0.70
CA ASP A 54 -16.49 0.64 1.12
C ASP A 54 -16.59 1.15 2.57
N GLY A 55 -15.47 1.19 3.30
CA GLY A 55 -15.39 1.66 4.69
C GLY A 55 -16.05 0.75 5.73
N LYS A 56 -16.51 -0.46 5.37
CA LYS A 56 -17.21 -1.35 6.30
C LYS A 56 -16.28 -2.27 7.09
N SER A 57 -15.04 -2.41 6.65
CA SER A 57 -14.09 -3.33 7.27
C SER A 57 -12.68 -2.75 7.34
N ILE A 58 -11.90 -3.25 8.29
CA ILE A 58 -10.49 -2.95 8.46
C ILE A 58 -9.73 -4.27 8.39
N ALA A 59 -8.76 -4.37 7.48
CA ALA A 59 -7.77 -5.44 7.53
C ALA A 59 -6.67 -5.05 8.50
N VAL A 60 -6.27 -5.98 9.37
CA VAL A 60 -5.20 -5.77 10.35
C VAL A 60 -4.29 -7.00 10.38
N ALA A 61 -3.03 -6.80 10.72
CA ALA A 61 -2.14 -7.89 11.10
C ALA A 61 -2.27 -8.13 12.62
N MET A 62 -2.53 -9.38 13.01
CA MET A 62 -2.72 -9.77 14.42
C MET A 62 -2.45 -11.27 14.58
N TYR A 63 -1.76 -11.69 15.65
CA TYR A 63 -1.42 -13.10 15.91
C TYR A 63 -0.68 -13.81 14.76
N GLY A 64 0.03 -13.07 13.91
CA GLY A 64 0.75 -13.63 12.76
C GLY A 64 -0.10 -13.85 11.50
N SER A 65 -1.36 -13.42 11.54
CA SER A 65 -2.32 -13.58 10.45
C SER A 65 -2.88 -12.23 10.01
N ILE A 66 -3.51 -12.22 8.84
CA ILE A 66 -4.39 -11.11 8.42
C ILE A 66 -5.78 -11.39 8.96
N TRP A 67 -6.34 -10.40 9.63
CA TRP A 67 -7.69 -10.43 10.18
C TRP A 67 -8.53 -9.33 9.53
N LYS A 68 -9.82 -9.60 9.34
CA LYS A 68 -10.82 -8.62 8.95
C LYS A 68 -11.67 -8.25 10.16
N VAL A 69 -11.70 -6.97 10.47
CA VAL A 69 -12.50 -6.39 11.55
C VAL A 69 -13.68 -5.63 10.93
N ASP A 70 -14.89 -5.93 11.38
CA ASP A 70 -16.07 -5.13 11.07
C ASP A 70 -15.97 -3.77 11.79
N ALA A 71 -16.07 -2.67 11.04
CA ALA A 71 -15.85 -1.33 11.57
C ALA A 71 -16.97 -0.84 12.51
N ASN A 72 -18.18 -1.41 12.40
CA ASN A 72 -19.33 -0.98 13.19
C ASN A 72 -19.47 -1.75 14.50
N ILE A 73 -19.29 -3.08 14.45
CA ILE A 73 -19.51 -3.95 15.61
C ILE A 73 -18.21 -4.47 16.24
N GLY A 74 -17.06 -4.29 15.59
CA GLY A 74 -15.75 -4.72 16.10
C GLY A 74 -15.50 -6.24 16.05
N SER A 75 -16.36 -7.01 15.37
CA SER A 75 -16.16 -8.44 15.18
C SER A 75 -14.95 -8.70 14.28
N ALA A 76 -14.05 -9.59 14.69
CA ALA A 76 -12.83 -9.93 13.96
C ALA A 76 -12.89 -11.36 13.42
N THR A 77 -12.51 -11.56 12.16
CA THR A 77 -12.41 -12.86 11.50
C THR A 77 -11.00 -13.05 10.95
N GLU A 78 -10.36 -14.16 11.30
CA GLU A 78 -9.06 -14.53 10.74
C GLU A 78 -9.21 -14.95 9.27
N LEU A 79 -8.41 -14.37 8.38
CA LEU A 79 -8.47 -14.62 6.94
C LEU A 79 -7.34 -15.54 6.45
N THR A 80 -6.18 -15.47 7.09
CA THR A 80 -5.03 -16.32 6.78
C THR A 80 -4.66 -17.14 8.02
N TYR A 81 -4.23 -18.39 7.82
CA TYR A 81 -3.89 -19.28 8.93
C TYR A 81 -2.91 -20.35 8.42
N ASN A 82 -1.62 -20.07 8.52
CA ASN A 82 -0.56 -21.04 8.22
C ASN A 82 0.70 -20.71 9.05
N SER A 83 1.82 -21.40 8.79
CA SER A 83 3.06 -21.23 9.56
C SER A 83 3.84 -19.94 9.27
N LYS A 84 3.51 -19.22 8.21
CA LYS A 84 4.16 -17.96 7.84
C LYS A 84 3.61 -16.81 8.67
N TYR A 85 4.43 -15.77 8.83
CA TYR A 85 4.00 -14.51 9.42
C TYR A 85 3.41 -13.58 8.34
N HIS A 86 2.16 -13.19 8.52
CA HIS A 86 1.46 -12.30 7.58
C HIS A 86 1.34 -10.87 8.12
N SER A 87 1.66 -9.88 7.28
CA SER A 87 1.68 -8.47 7.69
C SER A 87 1.35 -7.51 6.55
N SER A 88 1.24 -6.22 6.89
CA SER A 88 1.10 -5.11 5.93
C SER A 88 -0.03 -5.31 4.90
N PRO A 89 -1.28 -5.57 5.33
CA PRO A 89 -2.38 -5.78 4.40
C PRO A 89 -2.70 -4.51 3.60
N ALA A 90 -3.15 -4.69 2.36
CA ALA A 90 -3.68 -3.64 1.51
C ALA A 90 -4.86 -4.17 0.69
N TRP A 91 -6.00 -3.50 0.78
CA TRP A 91 -7.18 -3.85 -0.01
C TRP A 91 -6.98 -3.50 -1.48
N SER A 92 -7.52 -4.34 -2.37
CA SER A 92 -7.69 -3.97 -3.77
C SER A 92 -8.67 -2.80 -3.89
N PRO A 93 -8.54 -1.92 -4.91
CA PRO A 93 -9.46 -0.80 -5.09
C PRO A 93 -10.93 -1.19 -5.24
N ASP A 94 -11.19 -2.40 -5.76
CA ASP A 94 -12.53 -2.97 -5.91
C ASP A 94 -12.98 -3.80 -4.69
N GLY A 95 -12.15 -3.90 -3.65
CA GLY A 95 -12.46 -4.59 -2.39
C GLY A 95 -12.53 -6.11 -2.47
N LYS A 96 -12.14 -6.71 -3.60
CA LYS A 96 -12.24 -8.17 -3.80
C LYS A 96 -11.08 -8.96 -3.20
N TRP A 97 -9.90 -8.35 -3.09
CA TRP A 97 -8.70 -9.03 -2.66
C TRP A 97 -7.96 -8.22 -1.61
N ILE A 98 -7.13 -8.88 -0.82
CA ILE A 98 -6.16 -8.23 0.07
C ILE A 98 -4.77 -8.72 -0.31
N ALA A 99 -3.89 -7.80 -0.68
CA ALA A 99 -2.47 -8.08 -0.81
C ALA A 99 -1.79 -7.96 0.57
N TYR A 100 -0.83 -8.82 0.87
CA TYR A 100 -0.10 -8.81 2.15
C TYR A 100 1.30 -9.39 2.00
N THR A 101 2.18 -9.06 2.94
CA THR A 101 3.52 -9.64 3.03
C THR A 101 3.46 -10.95 3.81
N ALA A 102 4.04 -12.01 3.26
CA ALA A 102 4.20 -13.31 3.91
C ALA A 102 5.69 -13.61 4.13
N ASP A 103 6.08 -13.77 5.40
CA ASP A 103 7.44 -14.12 5.80
C ASP A 103 7.48 -15.56 6.32
N ASP A 104 8.29 -16.40 5.66
CA ASP A 104 8.58 -17.77 6.06
C ASP A 104 9.85 -17.85 6.92
N ASP A 105 9.78 -17.25 8.11
CA ASP A 105 10.86 -17.28 9.12
C ASP A 105 12.23 -16.83 8.55
N GLY A 106 12.22 -15.74 7.80
CA GLY A 106 13.38 -15.15 7.15
C GLY A 106 13.91 -15.92 5.93
N LYS A 107 13.36 -17.09 5.60
CA LYS A 107 13.80 -17.88 4.42
C LYS A 107 13.32 -17.25 3.13
N SER A 108 12.11 -16.69 3.14
CA SER A 108 11.56 -15.95 2.02
C SER A 108 10.55 -14.92 2.50
N ILE A 109 10.52 -13.78 1.81
CA ILE A 109 9.52 -12.75 2.00
C ILE A 109 8.83 -12.57 0.64
N GLN A 110 7.52 -12.78 0.60
CA GLN A 110 6.72 -12.75 -0.61
C GLN A 110 5.55 -11.77 -0.47
N LEU A 111 5.08 -11.26 -1.61
CA LEU A 111 3.80 -10.59 -1.70
C LEU A 111 2.76 -11.63 -2.12
N GLU A 112 1.76 -11.84 -1.29
CA GLU A 112 0.66 -12.77 -1.55
C GLU A 112 -0.67 -12.02 -1.62
N ILE A 113 -1.69 -12.67 -2.20
CA ILE A 113 -3.06 -12.17 -2.27
C ILE A 113 -4.02 -13.24 -1.74
N LEU A 114 -5.08 -12.81 -1.06
CA LEU A 114 -6.24 -13.63 -0.71
C LEU A 114 -7.49 -13.06 -1.38
#